data_AF-A0A0P1P113-F1
#
_entry.id   AF-A0A0P1P113-F1
#
_cell.length_a   1.000
_cell.length_b   1.000
_cell.length_c   1.000
_cell.angle_alpha   90.00
_cell.angle_beta   90.00
_cell.angle_gamma   90.00
#
_symmetry.space_group_name_H-M   'P 1'
#
loop_
_entity.id
_entity.type
_entity.pdbx_description
1 polymer ?
#
loop_
_entity_poly.entity_id
_entity_poly.type
_entity_poly.pdbx_seq_one_letter_code
_entity_poly.pdbx_strand_id
1 'polypeptide(L)'
;MKEIIVLAKLKFDLRNPDEAHFSKYEISSILEADVQPVKTIPALFKEHPFNKMDDRVIHIITRNLYLGEIQGYLAKVPFVNIENLILKPAFFREIYLISEGIINNLNNTHKNYEGLIKVEASSEELTVVRVFPIQSLFEYITDIKKLPDIAITPKNKKSWNEYFGELEKGIDKGLDEMSEHLRKGYFRAPHFGLGKKHIGDFIDWASTDLRKPFLHYLHKYKGKGDPRISRALINLLKVKRGDTILDPFVGSGSFI
;
A
#
# COMPACT_ATOMS: atom_id res chain seq x y z
N MET A 1 -27.29 11.27 2.16
CA MET A 1 -26.03 10.67 2.66
C MET A 1 -24.91 11.65 2.35
N LYS A 2 -24.02 11.92 3.30
CA LYS A 2 -22.84 12.76 3.02
C LYS A 2 -21.89 11.99 2.09
N GLU A 3 -21.37 12.64 1.06
CA GLU A 3 -20.43 12.03 0.12
C GLU A 3 -19.12 11.65 0.82
N ILE A 4 -18.56 10.50 0.46
CA ILE A 4 -17.24 10.06 0.88
C ILE A 4 -16.25 10.48 -0.20
N ILE A 5 -15.26 11.27 0.19
CA ILE A 5 -14.11 11.61 -0.65
C ILE A 5 -13.07 10.51 -0.48
N VAL A 6 -12.68 9.88 -1.58
CA VAL A 6 -11.63 8.86 -1.62
C VAL A 6 -10.39 9.48 -2.23
N LEU A 7 -9.31 9.56 -1.46
CA LEU A 7 -7.98 9.94 -1.93
C LEU A 7 -7.09 8.68 -1.99
N ALA A 8 -6.90 8.16 -3.20
CA ALA A 8 -6.04 7.01 -3.45
C ALA A 8 -4.62 7.48 -3.79
N LYS A 9 -3.67 7.28 -2.86
CA LYS A 9 -2.29 7.75 -2.99
C LYS A 9 -1.42 6.71 -3.69
N LEU A 10 -0.74 7.12 -4.75
CA LEU A 10 0.12 6.24 -5.51
C LEU A 10 1.31 5.77 -4.67
N LYS A 11 1.79 4.56 -4.98
CA LYS A 11 3.07 4.10 -4.46
C LYS A 11 4.17 5.06 -4.90
N PHE A 12 5.02 5.46 -3.96
CA PHE A 12 6.11 6.39 -4.23
C PHE A 12 7.24 5.78 -5.08
N ASP A 13 7.22 4.45 -5.23
CA ASP A 13 8.26 3.68 -5.90
C ASP A 13 7.87 3.23 -7.32
N LEU A 14 6.78 3.76 -7.89
CA LEU A 14 6.46 3.60 -9.31
C LEU A 14 7.63 4.11 -10.16
N ARG A 15 7.96 3.39 -11.24
CA ARG A 15 9.15 3.70 -12.07
C ARG A 15 8.80 4.16 -13.46
N ASN A 16 7.68 3.68 -14.01
CA ASN A 16 7.19 4.15 -15.30
C ASN A 16 5.98 5.09 -15.07
N PRO A 17 6.01 6.33 -15.57
CA PRO A 17 4.85 7.23 -15.58
C PRO A 17 3.56 6.60 -16.09
N ASP A 18 3.65 5.65 -17.03
CA ASP A 18 2.49 4.91 -17.55
C ASP A 18 1.77 4.11 -16.47
N GLU A 19 2.48 3.64 -15.43
CA GLU A 19 1.86 2.94 -14.29
C GLU A 19 0.91 3.87 -13.53
N ALA A 20 1.28 5.15 -13.39
CA ALA A 20 0.41 6.13 -12.77
C ALA A 20 -0.85 6.31 -13.61
N HIS A 21 -0.73 6.46 -14.94
CA HIS A 21 -1.90 6.56 -15.82
C HIS A 21 -2.77 5.31 -15.79
N PHE A 22 -2.17 4.11 -15.79
CA PHE A 22 -2.89 2.85 -15.74
C PHE A 22 -3.65 2.66 -14.42
N SER A 23 -3.07 3.11 -13.30
CA SER A 23 -3.70 3.03 -11.98
C SER A 23 -5.02 3.81 -11.88
N LYS A 24 -5.24 4.81 -12.75
CA LYS A 24 -6.54 5.50 -12.89
C LYS A 24 -7.67 4.50 -13.14
N TYR A 25 -7.47 3.59 -14.08
CA TYR A 25 -8.48 2.63 -14.48
C TYR A 25 -8.71 1.58 -13.39
N GLU A 26 -7.64 1.17 -12.69
CA GLU A 26 -7.76 0.28 -11.53
C GLU A 26 -8.68 0.88 -10.47
N ILE A 27 -8.37 2.09 -9.97
CA ILE A 27 -9.14 2.67 -8.86
C ILE A 27 -10.55 3.06 -9.29
N SER A 28 -10.73 3.53 -10.53
CA SER A 28 -12.05 3.80 -11.10
C SER A 28 -12.91 2.55 -11.18
N SER A 29 -12.33 1.40 -11.57
CA SER A 29 -13.05 0.13 -11.59
C SER A 29 -13.41 -0.36 -10.17
N ILE A 30 -12.50 -0.20 -9.21
CA ILE A 30 -12.72 -0.61 -7.81
C ILE A 30 -13.82 0.22 -7.13
N LEU A 31 -13.86 1.52 -7.42
CA LEU A 31 -14.85 2.46 -6.86
C LEU A 31 -16.14 2.53 -7.65
N GLU A 32 -16.17 1.96 -8.86
CA GLU A 32 -17.26 2.09 -9.84
C GLU A 32 -17.64 3.56 -10.09
N ALA A 33 -16.64 4.44 -10.12
CA ALA A 33 -16.80 5.87 -10.25
C ALA A 33 -15.67 6.51 -11.06
N ASP A 34 -15.93 7.68 -11.62
CA ASP A 34 -14.90 8.49 -12.25
C ASP A 34 -13.95 9.07 -11.21
N VAL A 35 -12.67 9.10 -11.56
CA VAL A 35 -11.60 9.57 -10.68
C VAL A 35 -10.81 10.67 -11.35
N GLN A 36 -10.45 11.68 -10.57
CA GLN A 36 -9.70 12.85 -11.01
C GLN A 36 -8.23 12.73 -10.59
N PRO A 37 -7.27 12.99 -11.49
CA PRO A 37 -5.86 12.96 -11.14
C PRO A 37 -5.51 14.12 -10.20
N VAL A 38 -4.74 13.82 -9.16
CA VAL A 38 -4.20 14.82 -8.23
C VAL A 38 -2.73 15.00 -8.55
N LYS A 39 -2.36 16.16 -9.10
CA LYS A 39 -0.95 16.46 -9.39
C LYS A 39 -0.13 16.64 -8.11
N THR A 40 -0.70 17.37 -7.15
CA THR A 40 -0.03 17.71 -5.89
C THR A 40 -1.01 17.52 -4.73
N ILE A 41 -0.85 16.43 -3.97
CA ILE A 41 -1.66 16.16 -2.77
C ILE A 41 -1.55 17.31 -1.75
N PRO A 42 -0.37 17.89 -1.47
CA PRO A 42 -0.27 19.07 -0.59
C PRO A 42 -1.15 20.26 -0.98
N ALA A 43 -1.47 20.42 -2.27
CA ALA A 43 -2.33 21.52 -2.71
C ALA A 43 -3.79 21.33 -2.26
N LEU A 44 -4.23 20.08 -2.05
CA LEU A 44 -5.60 19.78 -1.62
C LEU A 44 -5.91 20.37 -0.25
N PHE A 45 -4.93 20.46 0.67
CA PHE A 45 -5.15 20.96 2.04
C PHE A 45 -5.50 22.44 2.13
N LYS A 46 -5.48 23.17 1.02
CA LYS A 46 -6.00 24.55 0.96
C LYS A 46 -7.51 24.58 0.79
N GLU A 47 -8.07 23.51 0.24
CA GLU A 47 -9.47 23.42 -0.15
C GLU A 47 -10.30 22.69 0.90
N HIS A 48 -11.59 23.00 0.96
CA HIS A 48 -12.53 22.26 1.80
C HIS A 48 -12.83 20.87 1.21
N PRO A 49 -12.95 19.79 2.02
CA PRO A 49 -12.85 19.76 3.49
C PRO A 49 -11.43 19.48 4.02
N PHE A 50 -10.43 19.37 3.15
CA PHE A 50 -9.05 19.02 3.52
C PHE A 50 -8.37 20.06 4.41
N ASN A 51 -8.76 21.33 4.28
CA ASN A 51 -8.28 22.42 5.13
C ASN A 51 -8.70 22.32 6.61
N LYS A 52 -9.62 21.41 6.96
CA LYS A 52 -10.00 21.09 8.35
C LYS A 52 -9.14 19.98 8.96
N MET A 53 -8.23 19.37 8.20
CA MET A 53 -7.36 18.31 8.71
C MET A 53 -6.30 18.88 9.66
N ASP A 54 -5.99 18.15 10.72
CA ASP A 54 -4.88 18.49 11.60
C ASP A 54 -3.51 18.21 10.94
N ASP A 55 -2.47 18.87 11.47
CA ASP A 55 -1.11 18.77 10.97
C ASP A 55 -0.56 17.33 10.95
N ARG A 56 -1.00 16.49 11.90
CA ARG A 56 -0.54 15.10 11.99
C ARG A 56 -1.13 14.27 10.86
N VAL A 57 -2.42 14.42 10.55
CA VAL A 57 -3.08 13.77 9.41
C VAL A 57 -2.45 14.23 8.09
N ILE A 58 -2.22 15.54 7.95
CA ILE A 58 -1.54 16.12 6.79
C ILE A 58 -0.14 15.51 6.63
N HIS A 59 0.64 15.42 7.71
CA HIS A 59 1.96 14.81 7.70
C HIS A 59 1.92 13.34 7.26
N ILE A 60 0.96 12.56 7.76
CA ILE A 60 0.77 11.15 7.38
C ILE A 60 0.46 11.02 5.89
N ILE A 61 -0.45 11.84 5.37
CA ILE A 61 -0.85 11.79 3.95
C ILE A 61 0.32 12.19 3.04
N THR A 62 1.06 13.23 3.39
CA THR A 62 2.15 13.80 2.57
C THR A 62 3.47 13.04 2.63
N ARG A 63 3.57 12.03 3.48
CA ARG A 63 4.77 11.22 3.62
C ARG A 63 4.98 10.29 2.43
N ASN A 64 6.16 10.24 1.83
CA ASN A 64 6.47 9.37 0.67
C ASN A 64 5.44 9.56 -0.45
N LEU A 65 5.34 10.79 -0.97
CA LEU A 65 4.57 11.04 -2.19
C LEU A 65 5.34 10.52 -3.40
N TYR A 66 4.62 9.98 -4.37
CA TYR A 66 5.21 9.72 -5.68
C TYR A 66 5.66 11.03 -6.33
N LEU A 67 6.84 11.05 -6.96
CA LEU A 67 7.43 12.26 -7.53
C LEU A 67 7.16 12.41 -9.04
N GLY A 68 6.13 11.75 -9.56
CA GLY A 68 5.66 11.91 -10.94
C GLY A 68 4.65 13.05 -11.11
N GLU A 69 4.09 13.18 -12.32
CA GLU A 69 3.10 14.23 -12.64
C GLU A 69 1.80 14.09 -11.82
N ILE A 70 1.42 12.85 -11.49
CA ILE A 70 0.21 12.52 -10.73
C ILE A 70 0.67 11.86 -9.44
N GLN A 71 0.23 12.36 -8.28
CA GLN A 71 0.53 11.82 -6.96
C GLN A 71 -0.54 10.85 -6.43
N GLY A 72 -1.73 10.92 -7.00
CA GLY A 72 -2.88 10.14 -6.57
C GLY A 72 -4.11 10.42 -7.41
N TYR A 73 -5.21 9.80 -7.00
CA TYR A 73 -6.53 10.01 -7.59
C TYR A 73 -7.54 10.35 -6.53
N LEU A 74 -8.47 11.23 -6.89
CA LEU A 74 -9.57 11.68 -6.05
C LEU A 74 -10.91 11.23 -6.65
N ALA A 75 -11.79 10.70 -5.82
CA ALA A 75 -13.16 10.38 -6.20
C ALA A 75 -14.13 10.86 -5.13
N LYS A 76 -15.36 11.18 -5.53
CA LYS A 76 -16.48 11.40 -4.61
C LYS A 76 -17.49 10.31 -4.86
N VAL A 77 -17.80 9.55 -3.82
CA VAL A 77 -18.69 8.38 -3.94
C VAL A 77 -19.69 8.36 -2.79
N PRO A 78 -20.93 7.89 -3.04
CA PRO A 78 -21.95 7.80 -1.99
C PRO A 78 -21.67 6.65 -1.01
N PHE A 79 -20.93 5.63 -1.45
CA PHE A 79 -20.61 4.43 -0.70
C PHE A 79 -19.25 3.87 -1.12
N VAL A 80 -18.57 3.19 -0.20
CA VAL A 80 -17.29 2.54 -0.43
C VAL A 80 -17.34 1.11 0.09
N ASN A 81 -17.00 0.14 -0.76
CA ASN A 81 -16.71 -1.22 -0.31
C ASN A 81 -15.25 -1.28 0.17
N ILE A 82 -15.05 -1.30 1.49
CA ILE A 82 -13.73 -1.28 2.11
C ILE A 82 -12.94 -2.56 1.80
N GLU A 83 -13.59 -3.72 1.75
CA GLU A 83 -12.92 -4.98 1.41
C GLU A 83 -12.31 -4.93 0.02
N ASN A 84 -13.02 -4.33 -0.95
CA ASN A 84 -12.47 -4.10 -2.28
C ASN A 84 -11.23 -3.19 -2.22
N LEU A 85 -11.23 -2.11 -1.42
CA LEU A 85 -10.06 -1.23 -1.27
C LEU A 85 -8.87 -1.88 -0.56
N ILE A 86 -9.11 -2.94 0.20
CA ILE A 86 -8.05 -3.69 0.87
C ILE A 86 -7.45 -4.74 -0.08
N LEU A 87 -8.30 -5.50 -0.76
CA LEU A 87 -7.88 -6.70 -1.49
C LEU A 87 -7.50 -6.43 -2.94
N LYS A 88 -8.09 -5.42 -3.59
CA LYS A 88 -7.95 -5.22 -5.03
C LYS A 88 -6.78 -4.34 -5.46
N PRO A 89 -6.48 -3.20 -4.81
CA PRO A 89 -5.47 -2.25 -5.31
C PRO A 89 -4.06 -2.83 -5.39
N ALA A 90 -3.37 -2.55 -6.49
CA ALA A 90 -1.98 -2.93 -6.72
C ALA A 90 -1.02 -1.73 -6.78
N PHE A 91 -1.49 -0.58 -7.29
CA PHE A 91 -0.65 0.61 -7.51
C PHE A 91 -0.69 1.64 -6.37
N PHE A 92 -1.52 1.40 -5.36
CA PHE A 92 -1.76 2.35 -4.27
C PHE A 92 -1.08 1.91 -3.00
N ARG A 93 -0.41 2.85 -2.32
CA ARG A 93 0.23 2.58 -1.03
C ARG A 93 -0.79 2.63 0.09
N GLU A 94 -1.59 3.68 0.10
CA GLU A 94 -2.58 4.03 1.12
C GLU A 94 -3.78 4.66 0.42
N ILE A 95 -4.98 4.39 0.93
CA ILE A 95 -6.21 4.99 0.44
C ILE A 95 -6.90 5.67 1.62
N TYR A 96 -7.25 6.95 1.48
CA TYR A 96 -7.89 7.72 2.53
C TYR A 96 -9.36 7.94 2.19
N LEU A 97 -10.23 7.63 3.14
CA LEU A 97 -11.66 7.92 3.11
C LEU A 97 -11.89 9.13 4.00
N ILE A 98 -12.44 10.18 3.42
CA ILE A 98 -12.62 11.48 4.06
C ILE A 98 -14.09 11.85 3.93
N SER A 99 -14.73 12.16 5.06
CA SER A 99 -16.13 12.57 5.09
C SER A 99 -16.32 13.62 6.17
N GLU A 100 -17.21 14.57 5.94
CA GLU A 100 -17.65 15.46 7.02
C GLU A 100 -18.59 14.67 7.95
N GLY A 101 -18.29 14.57 9.24
CA GLY A 101 -18.98 13.71 10.20
C GLY A 101 -18.56 12.23 10.17
N ILE A 102 -19.21 11.42 11.00
CA ILE A 102 -18.77 10.05 11.33
C ILE A 102 -19.10 9.06 10.21
N ILE A 103 -18.10 8.27 9.80
CA ILE A 103 -18.27 7.15 8.87
C ILE A 103 -18.73 5.91 9.65
N ASN A 104 -20.04 5.73 9.80
CA ASN A 104 -20.62 4.62 10.59
C ASN A 104 -20.46 3.23 9.93
N ASN A 105 -20.20 3.17 8.62
CA ASN A 105 -20.16 1.92 7.86
C ASN A 105 -18.83 1.14 7.96
N LEU A 106 -17.87 1.59 8.78
CA LEU A 106 -16.60 0.88 9.00
C LEU A 106 -16.78 -0.44 9.79
N ASN A 107 -17.85 -0.55 10.59
CA ASN A 107 -18.04 -1.67 11.52
C ASN A 107 -18.44 -3.00 10.87
N ASN A 108 -18.85 -2.99 9.59
CA ASN A 108 -19.21 -4.21 8.87
C ASN A 108 -18.01 -4.89 8.19
N THR A 109 -16.80 -4.38 8.41
CA THR A 109 -15.61 -5.04 7.86
C THR A 109 -15.31 -6.32 8.64
N HIS A 110 -15.01 -7.40 7.93
CA HIS A 110 -14.61 -8.66 8.56
C HIS A 110 -13.48 -8.42 9.58
N LYS A 111 -13.59 -8.99 10.79
CA LYS A 111 -12.56 -8.92 11.86
C LYS A 111 -11.13 -9.14 11.35
N ASN A 112 -10.99 -9.96 10.31
CA ASN A 112 -9.71 -10.30 9.68
C ASN A 112 -8.97 -9.09 9.07
N TYR A 113 -9.64 -7.97 8.82
CA TYR A 113 -9.05 -6.80 8.16
C TYR A 113 -8.93 -5.56 9.04
N GLU A 114 -9.31 -5.63 10.33
CA GLU A 114 -9.29 -4.48 11.24
C GLU A 114 -7.90 -3.82 11.33
N GLY A 115 -6.82 -4.62 11.27
CA GLY A 115 -5.44 -4.11 11.29
C GLY A 115 -5.04 -3.29 10.05
N LEU A 116 -5.84 -3.32 8.98
CA LEU A 116 -5.59 -2.63 7.71
C LEU A 116 -6.38 -1.32 7.59
N ILE A 117 -7.18 -1.00 8.60
CA ILE A 117 -8.02 0.19 8.65
C ILE A 117 -7.63 0.98 9.88
N LYS A 118 -7.40 2.27 9.71
CA LYS A 118 -7.01 3.16 10.80
C LYS A 118 -7.78 4.45 10.72
N VAL A 119 -8.50 4.76 11.80
CA VAL A 119 -9.10 6.08 11.98
C VAL A 119 -7.98 7.03 12.40
N GLU A 120 -7.61 7.95 11.52
CA GLU A 120 -6.56 8.95 11.79
C GLU A 120 -7.16 10.18 12.47
N ALA A 121 -8.39 10.55 12.10
CA ALA A 121 -9.19 11.58 12.77
C ALA A 121 -10.67 11.19 12.75
N SER A 122 -11.40 11.51 13.82
CA SER A 122 -12.84 11.31 13.91
C SER A 122 -13.44 12.38 14.81
N SER A 123 -14.08 13.38 14.21
CA SER A 123 -14.87 14.40 14.89
C SER A 123 -16.24 14.54 14.20
N GLU A 124 -17.14 15.31 14.82
CA GLU A 124 -18.42 15.67 14.19
C GLU A 124 -18.21 16.48 12.89
N GLU A 125 -17.06 17.14 12.76
CA GLU A 125 -16.72 17.96 11.60
C GLU A 125 -16.05 17.16 10.48
N LEU A 126 -15.12 16.26 10.81
CA LEU A 126 -14.32 15.52 9.82
C LEU A 126 -13.91 14.15 10.36
N THR A 127 -14.11 13.13 9.53
CA THR A 127 -13.54 11.79 9.74
C THR A 127 -12.57 11.47 8.61
N VAL A 128 -11.38 10.99 8.98
CA VAL A 128 -10.35 10.53 8.06
C VAL A 128 -9.96 9.11 8.43
N VAL A 129 -10.19 8.19 7.50
CA VAL A 129 -9.87 6.77 7.65
C VAL A 129 -8.81 6.42 6.62
N ARG A 130 -7.72 5.85 7.07
CA ARG A 130 -6.65 5.31 6.23
C ARG A 130 -6.85 3.81 6.07
N VAL A 131 -6.83 3.36 4.83
CA VAL A 131 -6.94 1.96 4.42
C VAL A 131 -5.63 1.54 3.78
N PHE A 132 -5.10 0.40 4.21
CA PHE A 132 -3.89 -0.22 3.68
C PHE A 132 -4.26 -1.38 2.76
N PRO A 133 -3.93 -1.30 1.46
CA PRO A 133 -4.02 -2.45 0.58
C PRO A 133 -3.13 -3.59 1.08
N ILE A 134 -3.68 -4.81 1.12
CA ILE A 134 -2.97 -5.98 1.65
C ILE A 134 -1.70 -6.29 0.87
N GLN A 135 -1.70 -5.99 -0.44
CA GLN A 135 -0.54 -6.17 -1.31
C GLN A 135 0.68 -5.36 -0.82
N SER A 136 0.46 -4.14 -0.30
CA SER A 136 1.53 -3.31 0.23
C SER A 136 2.18 -3.94 1.46
N LEU A 137 1.41 -4.66 2.30
CA LEU A 137 1.98 -5.39 3.43
C LEU A 137 2.86 -6.56 2.99
N PHE A 138 2.43 -7.31 1.98
CA PHE A 138 3.23 -8.42 1.43
C PHE A 138 4.51 -7.95 0.76
N GLU A 139 4.55 -6.72 0.24
CA GLU A 139 5.80 -6.13 -0.25
C GLU A 139 6.76 -5.89 0.92
N TYR A 140 6.31 -5.23 2.00
CA TYR A 140 7.15 -4.90 3.15
C TYR A 140 7.58 -6.11 3.99
N ILE A 141 6.74 -7.15 4.10
CA ILE A 141 7.08 -8.33 4.90
C ILE A 141 8.33 -9.05 4.37
N THR A 142 8.59 -8.94 3.06
CA THR A 142 9.80 -9.53 2.47
C THR A 142 11.07 -8.77 2.83
N ASP A 143 10.95 -7.49 3.18
CA ASP A 143 12.08 -6.66 3.63
C ASP A 143 12.52 -6.99 5.06
N ILE A 144 11.65 -7.59 5.87
CA ILE A 144 12.01 -8.07 7.22
C ILE A 144 13.19 -9.04 7.13
N LYS A 145 13.22 -9.91 6.12
CA LYS A 145 14.32 -10.86 5.88
C LYS A 145 15.68 -10.19 5.61
N LYS A 146 15.70 -8.89 5.34
CA LYS A 146 16.92 -8.10 5.09
C LYS A 146 17.45 -7.43 6.36
N LEU A 147 16.73 -7.49 7.48
CA LEU A 147 17.19 -6.93 8.74
C LEU A 147 18.46 -7.66 9.22
N PRO A 148 19.42 -6.95 9.83
CA PRO A 148 20.68 -7.57 10.30
C PRO A 148 20.46 -8.78 11.20
N ASP A 149 19.45 -8.70 12.08
CA ASP A 149 19.08 -9.76 13.04
C ASP A 149 18.62 -11.07 12.37
N ILE A 150 18.30 -11.04 11.06
CA ILE A 150 17.86 -12.19 10.25
C ILE A 150 18.85 -12.53 9.15
N ALA A 151 19.36 -11.53 8.43
CA ALA A 151 20.20 -11.73 7.25
C ALA A 151 21.65 -12.08 7.59
N ILE A 152 22.16 -11.56 8.72
CA ILE A 152 23.57 -11.63 9.11
C ILE A 152 23.74 -12.42 10.41
N THR A 153 22.68 -13.07 10.90
CA THR A 153 22.70 -13.91 12.12
C THR A 153 23.86 -14.88 12.04
N PRO A 154 24.92 -14.71 12.86
CA PRO A 154 26.13 -15.49 12.72
C PRO A 154 25.82 -16.97 12.93
N LYS A 155 26.33 -17.85 12.07
CA LYS A 155 26.29 -19.31 12.27
C LYS A 155 27.12 -19.80 13.47
N ASN A 156 27.54 -18.91 14.36
CA ASN A 156 28.37 -19.21 15.54
C ASN A 156 27.59 -19.95 16.65
N LYS A 157 26.41 -20.53 16.34
CA LYS A 157 25.57 -21.28 17.29
C LYS A 157 25.89 -22.76 17.23
N LYS A 158 25.71 -23.46 18.35
CA LYS A 158 26.11 -24.86 18.49
C LYS A 158 25.15 -25.83 17.81
N SER A 159 23.91 -25.41 17.54
CA SER A 159 22.88 -26.24 16.90
C SER A 159 22.02 -25.47 15.88
N TRP A 160 21.41 -26.20 14.96
CA TRP A 160 20.45 -25.67 14.00
C TRP A 160 19.19 -25.08 14.68
N ASN A 161 18.72 -25.69 15.77
CA ASN A 161 17.55 -25.21 16.49
C ASN A 161 17.80 -23.83 17.12
N GLU A 162 18.98 -23.60 17.69
CA GLU A 162 19.37 -22.28 18.19
C GLU A 162 19.48 -21.25 17.06
N TYR A 163 19.99 -21.65 15.90
CA TYR A 163 20.10 -20.76 14.74
C TYR A 163 18.71 -20.35 14.22
N PHE A 164 17.81 -21.30 13.99
CA PHE A 164 16.46 -21.01 13.51
C PHE A 164 15.63 -20.25 14.54
N GLY A 165 15.74 -20.58 15.84
CA GLY A 165 15.04 -19.85 16.89
C GLY A 165 15.43 -18.37 16.98
N GLU A 166 16.67 -18.01 16.69
CA GLU A 166 17.08 -16.60 16.63
C GLU A 166 16.58 -15.90 15.36
N LEU A 167 16.54 -16.60 14.22
CA LEU A 167 15.93 -16.06 12.99
C LEU A 167 14.44 -15.77 13.18
N GLU A 168 13.72 -16.70 13.82
CA GLU A 168 12.29 -16.54 14.14
C GLU A 168 12.07 -15.32 15.05
N LYS A 169 12.85 -15.17 16.13
CA LYS A 169 12.79 -13.97 16.99
C LYS A 169 13.07 -12.68 16.21
N GLY A 170 14.03 -12.71 15.30
CA GLY A 170 14.33 -11.58 14.42
C GLY A 170 13.14 -11.23 13.53
N ILE A 171 12.45 -12.23 12.98
CA ILE A 171 11.24 -12.06 12.16
C ILE A 171 10.11 -11.46 12.99
N ASP A 172 9.82 -12.02 14.16
CA ASP A 172 8.77 -11.53 15.06
C ASP A 172 9.00 -10.07 15.44
N LYS A 173 10.23 -9.74 15.86
CA LYS A 173 10.63 -8.36 16.14
C LYS A 173 10.44 -7.45 14.92
N GLY A 174 10.85 -7.90 13.73
CA GLY A 174 10.69 -7.14 12.50
C GLY A 174 9.22 -6.90 12.12
N LEU A 175 8.33 -7.87 12.39
CA LEU A 175 6.88 -7.75 12.18
C LEU A 175 6.26 -6.74 13.15
N ASP A 176 6.65 -6.78 14.42
CA ASP A 176 6.21 -5.83 15.43
C ASP A 176 6.67 -4.41 15.09
N GLU A 177 7.95 -4.24 14.74
CA GLU A 177 8.49 -2.96 14.27
C GLU A 177 7.74 -2.45 13.03
N MET A 178 7.40 -3.33 12.07
CA MET A 178 6.67 -2.96 10.85
C MET A 178 5.27 -2.47 11.19
N SER A 179 4.55 -3.22 12.02
CA SER A 179 3.19 -2.90 12.47
C SER A 179 3.17 -1.56 13.19
N GLU A 180 4.10 -1.35 14.12
CA GLU A 180 4.24 -0.09 14.85
C GLU A 180 4.57 1.07 13.91
N HIS A 181 5.47 0.85 12.95
CA HIS A 181 5.90 1.85 11.98
C HIS A 181 4.77 2.33 11.07
N LEU A 182 3.96 1.40 10.55
CA LEU A 182 2.80 1.71 9.72
C LEU A 182 1.72 2.48 10.51
N ARG A 183 1.55 2.14 11.79
CA ARG A 183 0.58 2.79 12.69
C ARG A 183 1.01 4.19 13.10
N LYS A 184 2.25 4.39 13.51
CA LYS A 184 2.69 5.66 14.12
C LYS A 184 3.13 6.69 13.09
N GLY A 185 3.55 6.27 11.89
CA GLY A 185 4.10 7.20 10.90
C GLY A 185 5.32 7.93 11.47
N TYR A 186 6.47 7.27 11.49
CA TYR A 186 7.68 7.76 12.17
C TYR A 186 8.14 9.17 11.75
N PHE A 187 8.62 9.94 12.73
CA PHE A 187 9.17 11.31 12.61
C PHE A 187 10.71 11.33 12.50
N ARG A 188 11.31 10.29 11.92
CA ARG A 188 12.76 10.23 11.67
C ARG A 188 13.02 10.17 10.17
N ALA A 189 14.24 10.48 9.74
CA ALA A 189 14.66 10.15 8.38
C ALA A 189 15.01 8.65 8.30
N PRO A 190 14.70 7.95 7.20
CA PRO A 190 15.20 6.60 6.99
C PRO A 190 16.72 6.63 6.78
N HIS A 191 17.43 5.61 7.27
CA HIS A 191 18.84 5.45 6.96
C HIS A 191 19.02 4.95 5.53
N PHE A 192 19.88 5.63 4.76
CA PHE A 192 20.20 5.27 3.38
C PHE A 192 21.47 4.42 3.29
N GLY A 193 21.49 3.46 2.35
CA GLY A 193 22.69 2.68 2.05
C GLY A 193 22.96 1.55 3.05
N LEU A 194 24.25 1.33 3.36
CA LEU A 194 24.70 0.31 4.31
C LEU A 194 24.40 0.77 5.74
N GLY A 195 23.92 -0.14 6.59
CA GLY A 195 23.63 0.16 8.01
C GLY A 195 22.16 0.35 8.35
N LYS A 196 21.23 -0.03 7.47
CA LYS A 196 19.81 -0.15 7.83
C LYS A 196 19.61 -1.16 8.94
N LYS A 197 18.92 -0.73 10.00
CA LYS A 197 18.70 -1.55 11.20
C LYS A 197 17.23 -1.73 11.51
N HIS A 198 16.38 -0.84 11.00
CA HIS A 198 14.96 -0.86 11.26
C HIS A 198 14.20 -1.11 9.98
N ILE A 199 13.07 -1.81 10.08
CA ILE A 199 12.23 -2.11 8.91
C ILE A 199 11.72 -0.83 8.22
N GLY A 200 11.57 0.26 8.98
CA GLY A 200 11.27 1.58 8.44
C GLY A 200 12.29 2.12 7.42
N ASP A 201 13.56 1.75 7.57
CA ASP A 201 14.60 2.13 6.58
C ASP A 201 14.40 1.42 5.23
N PHE A 202 13.57 0.38 5.19
CA PHE A 202 13.19 -0.33 3.97
C PHE A 202 11.83 0.17 3.45
N ILE A 203 10.83 0.31 4.33
CA ILE A 203 9.46 0.72 3.96
C ILE A 203 9.42 2.08 3.28
N ASP A 204 10.31 2.99 3.65
CA ASP A 204 10.29 4.37 3.16
C ASP A 204 11.50 4.76 2.35
N TRP A 205 12.45 3.84 2.22
CA TRP A 205 13.45 4.00 1.19
C TRP A 205 12.93 3.42 -0.11
N ALA A 206 13.01 4.22 -1.18
CA ALA A 206 12.51 3.89 -2.52
C ALA A 206 13.30 2.78 -3.25
N SER A 207 14.15 2.03 -2.55
CA SER A 207 15.14 1.16 -3.16
C SER A 207 15.17 -0.22 -2.51
N THR A 208 15.46 -1.22 -3.33
CA THR A 208 15.52 -2.66 -3.03
C THR A 208 14.23 -3.43 -3.13
N ASP A 209 13.42 -3.17 -4.14
CA ASP A 209 13.07 -4.33 -4.95
C ASP A 209 13.37 -4.10 -6.43
N LEU A 210 14.19 -5.00 -6.96
CA LEU A 210 14.48 -5.12 -8.38
C LEU A 210 13.41 -5.98 -9.08
N ARG A 211 12.44 -6.54 -8.33
CA ARG A 211 11.27 -7.28 -8.84
C ARG A 211 10.18 -6.32 -9.34
N LYS A 212 10.55 -5.41 -10.23
CA LYS A 212 9.63 -4.39 -10.76
C LYS A 212 9.16 -4.74 -12.17
N PRO A 213 7.99 -4.24 -12.57
CA PRO A 213 7.54 -4.33 -13.95
C PRO A 213 8.67 -3.87 -14.89
N PHE A 214 8.89 -4.62 -15.95
CA PHE A 214 9.86 -4.34 -17.03
C PHE A 214 11.35 -4.52 -16.74
N LEU A 215 11.80 -4.78 -15.51
CA LEU A 215 13.23 -4.97 -15.19
C LEU A 215 13.47 -6.28 -14.44
N HIS A 216 13.63 -7.37 -15.18
CA HIS A 216 14.07 -8.64 -14.61
C HIS A 216 15.60 -8.62 -14.40
N TYR A 217 16.06 -8.72 -13.15
CA TYR A 217 17.47 -9.01 -12.90
C TYR A 217 17.67 -10.47 -12.45
N LEU A 218 18.58 -11.11 -13.18
CA LEU A 218 19.25 -12.39 -13.00
C LEU A 218 18.79 -13.69 -13.69
N HIS A 219 17.52 -14.09 -13.95
CA HIS A 219 17.24 -15.22 -14.88
C HIS A 219 15.83 -15.25 -15.57
N LYS A 220 15.83 -15.02 -16.89
CA LYS A 220 15.28 -15.82 -18.03
C LYS A 220 13.83 -16.33 -18.14
N TYR A 221 12.79 -15.67 -17.62
CA TYR A 221 11.47 -15.72 -18.30
C TYR A 221 11.24 -14.41 -19.05
N LYS A 222 11.62 -14.38 -20.33
CA LYS A 222 11.37 -13.25 -21.23
C LYS A 222 9.86 -13.17 -21.51
N GLY A 223 9.11 -12.46 -20.66
CA GLY A 223 7.66 -12.26 -20.85
C GLY A 223 6.77 -12.68 -19.68
N LYS A 224 7.27 -12.69 -18.44
CA LYS A 224 6.39 -12.86 -17.28
C LYS A 224 5.58 -11.58 -17.06
N GLY A 225 4.25 -11.70 -16.98
CA GLY A 225 3.37 -10.58 -16.65
C GLY A 225 3.73 -10.01 -15.28
N ASP A 226 3.78 -8.68 -15.18
CA ASP A 226 4.02 -8.02 -13.90
C ASP A 226 2.82 -8.25 -12.96
N PRO A 227 3.02 -8.65 -11.69
CA PRO A 227 1.91 -8.94 -10.79
C PRO A 227 0.98 -7.75 -10.54
N ARG A 228 1.49 -6.50 -10.50
CA ARG A 228 0.66 -5.31 -10.29
C ARG A 228 -0.22 -5.04 -11.50
N ILE A 229 0.39 -5.10 -12.69
CA ILE A 229 -0.34 -4.94 -13.96
C ILE A 229 -1.39 -6.06 -14.10
N SER A 230 -1.02 -7.30 -13.78
CA SER A 230 -1.90 -8.46 -13.87
C SER A 230 -3.12 -8.30 -12.95
N ARG A 231 -2.89 -7.90 -11.69
CA ARG A 231 -3.98 -7.63 -10.73
C ARG A 231 -4.90 -6.51 -11.19
N ALA A 232 -4.34 -5.41 -11.68
CA ALA A 232 -5.13 -4.29 -12.16
C ALA A 232 -5.94 -4.66 -13.42
N LEU A 233 -5.41 -5.46 -14.35
CA LEU A 233 -6.17 -5.98 -15.48
C LEU A 233 -7.35 -6.85 -15.02
N ILE A 234 -7.16 -7.72 -14.02
CA ILE A 234 -8.26 -8.48 -13.41
C ILE A 234 -9.32 -7.55 -12.81
N ASN A 235 -8.90 -6.47 -12.15
CA ASN A 235 -9.82 -5.47 -11.60
C ASN A 235 -10.65 -4.78 -12.70
N LEU A 236 -10.07 -4.57 -13.90
CA LEU A 236 -10.79 -4.00 -15.05
C LEU A 236 -11.85 -4.94 -15.64
N LEU A 237 -11.66 -6.24 -15.50
CA LEU A 237 -12.66 -7.24 -15.88
C LEU A 237 -13.88 -7.26 -14.94
N LYS A 238 -13.81 -6.55 -13.79
CA LYS A 238 -14.88 -6.46 -12.78
C LYS A 238 -15.38 -7.82 -12.28
N VAL A 239 -14.51 -8.82 -12.28
CA VAL A 239 -14.80 -10.15 -11.77
C VAL A 239 -15.09 -10.12 -10.26
N LYS A 240 -15.99 -11.00 -9.82
CA LYS A 240 -16.38 -11.20 -8.43
C LYS A 240 -15.77 -12.48 -7.88
N ARG A 241 -15.71 -12.59 -6.55
CA ARG A 241 -15.24 -13.81 -5.89
C ARG A 241 -16.16 -14.97 -6.29
N GLY A 242 -15.57 -16.06 -6.79
CA GLY A 242 -16.30 -17.22 -7.31
C GLY A 242 -16.45 -17.23 -8.82
N ASP A 243 -16.21 -16.10 -9.51
CA ASP A 243 -16.17 -16.07 -10.97
C ASP A 243 -14.94 -16.82 -11.50
N THR A 244 -15.05 -17.34 -12.72
CA THR A 244 -13.96 -18.05 -13.41
C THR A 244 -13.23 -17.10 -14.36
N ILE A 245 -11.90 -17.04 -14.24
CA ILE A 245 -11.03 -16.32 -15.18
C ILE A 245 -10.35 -17.34 -16.08
N LEU A 246 -10.44 -17.14 -17.39
CA LEU A 246 -9.68 -17.90 -18.38
C LEU A 246 -8.47 -17.08 -18.84
N ASP A 247 -7.26 -17.56 -18.52
CA ASP A 247 -6.03 -17.12 -19.17
C ASP A 247 -5.55 -18.23 -20.12
N PRO A 248 -5.83 -18.14 -21.43
CA PRO A 248 -5.43 -19.16 -22.39
C PRO A 248 -3.92 -19.17 -22.68
N PHE A 249 -3.17 -18.19 -22.15
CA PHE A 249 -1.72 -18.04 -22.33
C PHE A 249 -1.00 -17.93 -20.98
N VAL A 250 -1.44 -18.72 -19.99
CA VAL A 250 -1.07 -18.60 -18.58
C VAL A 250 0.43 -18.52 -18.28
N GLY A 251 1.28 -19.19 -19.06
CA GLY A 251 2.73 -19.17 -18.87
C GLY A 251 3.11 -19.53 -17.42
N SER A 252 3.68 -18.59 -16.68
CA SER A 252 4.03 -18.76 -15.25
C SER A 252 2.90 -18.50 -14.26
N GLY A 253 1.67 -18.25 -14.72
CA GLY A 253 0.52 -17.94 -13.87
C GLY A 253 0.56 -16.55 -13.25
N SER A 254 0.93 -15.50 -13.99
CA SER A 254 0.94 -14.15 -13.42
C SER A 254 -0.46 -13.54 -13.23
N PHE A 255 -1.45 -13.98 -14.02
CA PHE A 255 -2.83 -13.48 -14.02
C PHE A 255 -3.81 -14.36 -13.22
N ILE A 256 -3.33 -15.41 -12.55
CA ILE A 256 -4.15 -16.39 -11.82
C ILE A 256 -3.58 -16.62 -10.42
#